data_AF-A0A970RSZ7-F1
#
_entry.id   AF-A0A970RSZ7-F1
#
_cell.length_a   1.000
_cell.length_b   1.000
_cell.length_c   1.000
_cell.angle_alpha   90.00
_cell.angle_beta   90.00
_cell.angle_gamma   90.00
#
_symmetry.space_group_name_H-M   'P 1'
#
loop_
_entity.id
_entity.type
_entity.pdbx_description
1 polymer ?
#
loop_
_entity_poly.entity_id
_entity_poly.type
_entity_poly.pdbx_seq_one_letter_code
_entity_poly.pdbx_strand_id
1 'polypeptide(L)'
;VYDLILIAMLCALSIAIKTIAGALVRMITGSLGIPGGALAGGFYMMWLPLAIALTGRRGAALIVAAVQTIVMITSGAPGSHGVWTILSYMLPAVPVEIVFFFNKKGYNILHFVLGTALSNIVGTFAANVLFFRLSFFPLMFTLLGAAMSGAIGGVIANFAFAMAKKTGLLKLKKGKAKPRTEPIPVADAQSADPVPAADTQRTEALGSVRETPQETSEDNTDEKTAG
;
A
#
# COMPACT_ATOMS: atom_id res chain seq x y z
N VAL A 1 -10.52 -1.57 -6.24
CA VAL A 1 -10.75 -0.47 -5.27
C VAL A 1 -10.89 -0.99 -3.85
N TYR A 2 -11.81 -1.93 -3.54
CA TYR A 2 -11.99 -2.47 -2.18
C TYR A 2 -10.69 -3.00 -1.53
N ASP A 3 -9.89 -3.80 -2.25
CA ASP A 3 -8.59 -4.30 -1.76
C ASP A 3 -7.63 -3.15 -1.36
N LEU A 4 -7.64 -2.04 -2.11
CA LEU A 4 -6.81 -0.86 -1.81
C LEU A 4 -7.29 -0.12 -0.56
N ILE A 5 -8.61 -0.02 -0.37
CA ILE A 5 -9.20 0.58 0.84
C ILE A 5 -8.83 -0.24 2.07
N LEU A 6 -8.89 -1.57 1.98
CA LEU A 6 -8.45 -2.45 3.06
C LEU A 6 -6.96 -2.28 3.39
N ILE A 7 -6.10 -2.18 2.36
CA ILE A 7 -4.67 -1.91 2.55
C ILE A 7 -4.45 -0.57 3.23
N ALA A 8 -5.17 0.48 2.81
CA ALA A 8 -5.05 1.81 3.39
C ALA A 8 -5.48 1.84 4.87
N MET A 9 -6.63 1.22 5.19
CA MET A 9 -7.10 1.09 6.57
C MET A 9 -6.10 0.31 7.44
N LEU A 10 -5.56 -0.79 6.91
CA LEU A 10 -4.56 -1.59 7.61
C LEU A 10 -3.25 -0.82 7.84
N CYS A 11 -2.83 -0.02 6.87
CA CYS A 11 -1.66 0.86 7.00
C CYS A 11 -1.86 1.89 8.11
N ALA A 12 -2.99 2.59 8.10
CA ALA A 12 -3.32 3.60 9.11
C ALA A 12 -3.34 2.99 10.52
N LEU A 13 -3.97 1.82 10.67
CA LEU A 13 -4.02 1.09 11.94
C LEU A 13 -2.62 0.65 12.40
N SER A 14 -1.80 0.14 11.48
CA SER A 14 -0.44 -0.29 11.78
C SER A 14 0.44 0.88 12.27
N ILE A 15 0.35 2.04 11.62
CA ILE A 15 1.11 3.24 12.01
C ILE A 15 0.67 3.73 13.40
N ALA A 16 -0.64 3.80 13.66
CA ALA A 16 -1.18 4.21 14.95
C ALA A 16 -0.78 3.25 16.08
N ILE A 17 -0.81 1.93 15.84
CA ILE A 17 -0.39 0.95 16.84
C ILE A 17 1.12 1.00 17.06
N LYS A 18 1.91 1.31 16.03
CA LYS A 18 3.37 1.37 16.13
C LYS A 18 3.86 2.41 17.12
N THR A 19 3.22 3.59 17.16
CA THR A 19 3.58 4.66 18.11
C THR A 19 3.33 4.24 19.56
N ILE A 20 2.20 3.60 19.83
CA ILE A 20 1.82 3.14 21.17
C ILE A 20 2.69 1.95 21.60
N ALA A 21 2.76 0.91 20.76
CA ALA A 21 3.52 -0.29 21.07
C ALA A 21 5.03 -0.01 21.20
N GLY A 22 5.56 0.95 20.44
CA GLY A 22 6.97 1.36 20.55
C GLY A 22 7.30 1.99 21.89
N ALA A 23 6.44 2.88 22.38
CA ALA A 23 6.60 3.49 23.70
C ALA A 23 6.55 2.43 24.82
N LEU A 24 5.55 1.52 24.77
CA LEU A 24 5.39 0.47 25.76
C LEU A 24 6.57 -0.50 25.79
N VAL A 25 7.00 -0.98 24.63
CA VAL A 25 8.13 -1.93 24.57
C VAL A 25 9.40 -1.26 25.05
N ARG A 26 9.66 -0.01 24.69
CA ARG A 26 10.87 0.71 25.11
C ARG A 26 10.92 0.96 26.62
N MET A 27 9.77 1.05 27.30
CA MET A 27 9.71 1.10 28.76
C MET A 27 10.21 -0.22 29.40
N ILE A 28 9.86 -1.36 28.80
CA ILE A 28 10.29 -2.69 29.29
C ILE A 28 11.74 -2.97 28.88
N THR A 29 12.06 -2.76 27.61
CA THR A 29 13.38 -3.10 27.03
C THR A 29 14.47 -2.12 27.40
N GLY A 30 14.13 -0.86 27.70
CA GLY A 30 15.08 0.10 28.28
C GLY A 30 15.65 -0.42 29.61
N SER A 31 14.82 -1.02 30.45
CA SER A 31 15.25 -1.62 31.73
C SER A 31 16.06 -2.91 31.55
N LEU A 32 15.84 -3.65 30.45
CA LEU A 32 16.49 -4.93 30.17
C LEU A 32 17.77 -4.81 29.33
N GLY A 33 18.12 -3.62 28.83
CA GLY A 33 19.29 -3.39 27.97
C GLY A 33 19.19 -4.03 26.57
N ILE A 34 18.02 -4.54 26.18
CA ILE A 34 17.78 -5.16 24.88
C ILE A 34 17.33 -4.08 23.90
N PRO A 35 17.82 -4.03 22.65
CA PRO A 35 17.29 -3.11 21.65
C PRO A 35 15.80 -3.39 21.41
N GLY A 36 14.97 -2.43 21.84
CA GLY A 36 13.51 -2.55 21.84
C GLY A 36 12.91 -2.87 20.46
N GLY A 37 13.63 -2.55 19.38
CA GLY A 37 13.21 -2.87 18.01
C GLY A 37 13.07 -4.37 17.73
N ALA A 38 13.91 -5.23 18.32
CA ALA A 38 13.83 -6.68 18.11
C ALA A 38 12.56 -7.28 18.75
N LEU A 39 12.21 -6.80 19.94
CA LEU A 39 11.04 -7.24 20.69
C LEU A 39 9.74 -6.58 20.22
N ALA A 40 9.74 -5.28 19.91
CA ALA A 40 8.57 -4.59 19.34
C ALA A 40 8.30 -5.01 17.89
N GLY A 41 9.36 -5.41 17.18
CA GLY A 41 9.32 -5.81 15.77
C GLY A 41 8.32 -6.93 15.48
N GLY A 42 8.10 -7.87 16.40
CA GLY A 42 7.09 -8.92 16.21
C GLY A 42 5.67 -8.37 15.98
N PHE A 43 5.28 -7.35 16.76
CA PHE A 43 4.00 -6.67 16.59
C PHE A 43 3.96 -5.77 15.35
N TYR A 44 5.10 -5.25 14.89
CA TYR A 44 5.16 -4.42 13.69
C TYR A 44 5.12 -5.25 12.41
N MET A 45 5.78 -6.40 12.41
CA MET A 45 5.87 -7.27 11.24
C MET A 45 4.62 -8.11 11.02
N MET A 46 3.74 -8.23 12.04
CA MET A 46 2.48 -8.98 11.93
C MET A 46 1.50 -8.41 10.91
N TRP A 47 1.58 -7.11 10.62
CA TRP A 47 0.68 -6.42 9.69
C TRP A 47 0.94 -6.77 8.22
N LEU A 48 2.19 -7.09 7.88
CA LEU A 48 2.61 -7.45 6.51
C LEU A 48 1.89 -8.71 6.01
N PRO A 49 1.99 -9.89 6.69
CA PRO A 49 1.29 -11.09 6.24
C PRO A 49 -0.23 -10.94 6.37
N LEU A 50 -0.72 -10.14 7.32
CA LEU A 50 -2.14 -9.85 7.47
C LEU A 50 -2.69 -9.12 6.24
N ALA A 51 -1.94 -8.18 5.66
CA ALA A 51 -2.30 -7.50 4.42
C ALA A 51 -2.46 -8.45 3.24
N ILE A 52 -1.51 -9.38 3.06
CA ILE A 52 -1.57 -10.40 2.00
C ILE A 52 -2.74 -11.35 2.25
N ALA A 53 -2.95 -11.77 3.50
CA ALA A 53 -4.00 -12.73 3.84
C ALA A 53 -5.41 -12.16 3.65
N LEU A 54 -5.64 -10.89 4.03
CA LEU A 54 -6.95 -10.24 3.89
C LEU A 54 -7.27 -9.89 2.43
N THR A 55 -6.31 -9.35 1.69
CA THR A 55 -6.54 -8.96 0.29
C THR A 55 -6.49 -10.15 -0.66
N GLY A 56 -5.70 -11.18 -0.33
CA GLY A 56 -5.41 -12.30 -1.20
C GLY A 56 -4.67 -11.88 -2.49
N ARG A 57 -3.93 -10.76 -2.45
CA ARG A 57 -3.18 -10.22 -3.58
C ARG A 57 -1.68 -10.31 -3.30
N ARG A 58 -0.92 -10.65 -4.34
CA ARG A 58 0.55 -10.57 -4.33
C ARG A 58 0.99 -9.11 -4.33
N GLY A 59 2.06 -8.81 -3.63
CA GLY A 59 2.63 -7.48 -3.45
C GLY A 59 1.96 -6.64 -2.37
N ALA A 60 0.95 -7.17 -1.66
CA ALA A 60 0.23 -6.39 -0.65
C ALA A 60 1.14 -5.98 0.52
N ALA A 61 2.07 -6.85 0.94
CA ALA A 61 3.02 -6.49 2.00
C ALA A 61 3.98 -5.38 1.55
N LEU A 62 4.45 -5.40 0.30
CA LEU A 62 5.31 -4.35 -0.25
C LEU A 62 4.58 -3.02 -0.35
N ILE A 63 3.32 -3.01 -0.80
CA ILE A 63 2.51 -1.78 -0.86
C ILE A 63 2.33 -1.21 0.55
N VAL A 64 2.00 -2.06 1.54
CA VAL A 64 1.88 -1.62 2.94
C VAL A 64 3.18 -1.00 3.43
N ALA A 65 4.31 -1.67 3.21
CA ALA A 65 5.60 -1.16 3.63
C ALA A 65 5.95 0.15 2.90
N ALA A 66 5.54 0.33 1.63
CA ALA A 66 5.84 1.52 0.84
C ALA A 66 5.06 2.72 1.37
N VAL A 67 3.77 2.52 1.64
CA VAL A 67 2.93 3.54 2.28
C VAL A 67 3.48 3.89 3.66
N GLN A 68 3.85 2.91 4.48
CA GLN A 68 4.45 3.15 5.80
C GLN A 68 5.76 3.93 5.71
N THR A 69 6.58 3.63 4.71
CA THR A 69 7.84 4.33 4.45
C THR A 69 7.58 5.81 4.14
N ILE A 70 6.67 6.08 3.21
CA ILE A 70 6.32 7.46 2.82
C ILE A 70 5.81 8.22 4.04
N VAL A 71 4.87 7.64 4.80
CA VAL A 71 4.35 8.29 6.01
C VAL A 71 5.47 8.57 7.01
N MET A 72 6.34 7.61 7.29
CA MET A 72 7.47 7.80 8.22
C MET A 72 8.43 8.91 7.79
N ILE A 73 8.74 9.01 6.50
CA ILE A 73 9.59 10.07 5.96
C ILE A 73 8.89 11.43 6.12
N THR A 74 7.60 11.53 5.77
CA THR A 74 6.83 12.78 5.85
C THR A 74 6.55 13.24 7.27
N SER A 75 6.33 12.31 8.21
CA SER A 75 6.03 12.63 9.61
C SER A 75 7.27 13.01 10.41
N GLY A 76 8.48 12.85 9.88
CA GLY A 76 9.73 13.15 10.60
C GLY A 76 9.90 12.35 11.90
N ALA A 77 9.22 11.22 12.03
CA ALA A 77 9.17 10.46 13.27
C ALA A 77 10.56 9.91 13.67
N PRO A 78 10.83 9.66 14.97
CA PRO A 78 12.12 9.16 15.44
C PRO A 78 12.54 7.89 14.68
N GLY A 79 13.71 7.94 14.01
CA GLY A 79 14.21 6.87 13.13
C GLY A 79 14.02 7.13 11.62
N SER A 80 13.49 8.29 11.23
CA SER A 80 13.56 8.78 9.85
C SER A 80 14.99 9.22 9.54
N HIS A 81 15.71 8.42 8.78
CA HIS A 81 17.08 8.69 8.33
C HIS A 81 17.08 9.01 6.83
N GLY A 82 16.02 9.67 6.36
CA GLY A 82 15.83 9.99 4.94
C GLY A 82 15.73 8.73 4.08
N VAL A 83 16.60 8.62 3.07
CA VAL A 83 16.61 7.48 2.12
C VAL A 83 16.81 6.13 2.82
N TRP A 84 17.53 6.09 3.95
CA TRP A 84 17.76 4.85 4.70
C TRP A 84 16.49 4.26 5.31
N THR A 85 15.45 5.08 5.51
CA THR A 85 14.13 4.62 5.98
C THR A 85 13.43 3.78 4.92
N ILE A 86 13.66 4.07 3.63
CA ILE A 86 13.12 3.26 2.53
C ILE A 86 13.68 1.84 2.61
N LEU A 87 15.00 1.72 2.73
CA LEU A 87 15.66 0.43 2.75
C LEU A 87 15.26 -0.40 3.98
N SER A 88 15.22 0.22 5.15
CA SER A 88 14.91 -0.46 6.42
C SER A 88 13.45 -0.91 6.56
N TYR A 89 12.51 -0.30 5.83
CA TYR A 89 11.09 -0.69 5.83
C TYR A 89 10.74 -1.64 4.68
N MET A 90 11.39 -1.51 3.53
CA MET A 90 11.21 -2.41 2.38
C MET A 90 11.80 -3.79 2.61
N LEU A 91 13.02 -3.87 3.15
CA LEU A 91 13.73 -5.14 3.38
C LEU A 91 12.93 -6.18 4.17
N PRO A 92 12.32 -5.86 5.33
CA PRO A 92 11.55 -6.85 6.09
C PRO A 92 10.27 -7.32 5.38
N ALA A 93 9.71 -6.54 4.44
CA ALA A 93 8.52 -6.94 3.68
C ALA A 93 8.80 -8.04 2.65
N VAL A 94 10.04 -8.11 2.12
CA VAL A 94 10.43 -9.08 1.08
C VAL A 94 10.29 -10.54 1.55
N PRO A 95 10.82 -10.96 2.71
CA PRO A 95 10.64 -12.32 3.22
C PRO A 95 9.17 -12.74 3.34
N VAL A 96 8.30 -11.83 3.78
CA VAL A 96 6.86 -12.11 3.94
C VAL A 96 6.23 -12.42 2.59
N GLU A 97 6.55 -11.61 1.59
CA GLU A 97 6.05 -11.79 0.23
C GLU A 97 6.53 -13.12 -0.35
N ILE A 98 7.79 -13.48 -0.14
CA ILE A 98 8.37 -14.77 -0.57
C ILE A 98 7.66 -15.95 0.09
N VAL A 99 7.47 -15.93 1.41
CA VAL A 99 6.79 -17.01 2.15
C VAL A 99 5.36 -17.21 1.67
N PHE A 100 4.64 -16.12 1.38
CA PHE A 100 3.26 -16.18 0.88
C PHE A 100 3.18 -16.48 -0.62
N PHE A 101 4.23 -16.21 -1.39
CA PHE A 101 4.29 -16.49 -2.83
C PHE A 101 4.26 -17.99 -3.16
N PHE A 102 4.95 -18.81 -2.35
CA PHE A 102 5.07 -20.25 -2.60
C PHE A 102 3.79 -21.05 -2.34
N ASN A 103 2.77 -20.46 -1.71
CA ASN A 103 1.59 -21.23 -1.31
C ASN A 103 0.34 -20.91 -2.15
N LYS A 104 -0.09 -21.89 -2.94
CA LYS A 104 -1.29 -21.83 -3.80
C LYS A 104 -2.56 -22.44 -3.16
N LYS A 105 -2.44 -23.13 -2.02
CA LYS A 105 -3.53 -23.97 -1.44
C LYS A 105 -4.17 -23.43 -0.16
N GLY A 106 -3.77 -22.24 0.30
CA GLY A 106 -4.39 -21.54 1.44
C GLY A 106 -3.45 -21.31 2.63
N TYR A 107 -3.70 -20.26 3.41
CA TYR A 107 -2.78 -19.80 4.45
C TYR A 107 -2.91 -20.60 5.75
N ASN A 108 -1.80 -21.21 6.20
CA ASN A 108 -1.69 -21.88 7.49
C ASN A 108 -0.95 -20.99 8.51
N ILE A 109 -1.13 -21.27 9.80
CA ILE A 109 -0.42 -20.62 10.90
C ILE A 109 1.10 -20.54 10.69
N LEU A 110 1.70 -21.61 10.14
CA LEU A 110 3.14 -21.66 9.86
C LEU A 110 3.59 -20.57 8.88
N HIS A 111 2.76 -20.15 7.92
CA HIS A 111 3.11 -19.10 6.97
C HIS A 111 3.17 -17.74 7.66
N PHE A 112 2.25 -17.48 8.58
CA PHE A 112 2.29 -16.28 9.39
C PHE A 112 3.52 -16.27 10.29
N VAL A 113 3.76 -17.36 11.03
CA VAL A 113 4.91 -17.48 11.94
C VAL A 113 6.25 -17.36 11.21
N LEU A 114 6.43 -18.08 10.11
CA LEU A 114 7.66 -18.00 9.30
C LEU A 114 7.81 -16.62 8.65
N GLY A 115 6.73 -16.08 8.09
CA GLY A 115 6.74 -14.76 7.45
C GLY A 115 7.14 -13.67 8.44
N THR A 116 6.51 -13.61 9.61
CA THR A 116 6.83 -12.59 10.63
C THR A 116 8.19 -12.82 11.28
N ALA A 117 8.58 -14.07 11.55
CA ALA A 117 9.89 -14.37 12.11
C ALA A 117 11.02 -13.95 11.17
N LEU A 118 10.96 -14.35 9.90
CA LEU A 118 11.96 -13.98 8.89
C LEU A 118 11.96 -12.47 8.64
N SER A 119 10.78 -11.86 8.54
CA SER A 119 10.63 -10.40 8.43
C SER A 119 11.30 -9.67 9.59
N ASN A 120 11.12 -10.15 10.82
CA ASN A 120 11.68 -9.49 11.99
C ASN A 120 13.19 -9.70 12.10
N ILE A 121 13.70 -10.89 11.74
CA ILE A 121 15.14 -11.16 11.63
C ILE A 121 15.77 -10.22 10.60
N VAL A 122 15.19 -10.14 9.40
CA VAL A 122 15.71 -9.28 8.32
C VAL A 122 15.63 -7.80 8.70
N GLY A 123 14.54 -7.36 9.32
CA GLY A 123 14.39 -5.99 9.81
C GLY A 123 15.40 -5.64 10.90
N THR A 124 15.61 -6.54 11.85
CA THR A 124 16.58 -6.35 12.95
C THR A 124 18.01 -6.36 12.43
N PHE A 125 18.33 -7.27 11.50
CA PHE A 125 19.64 -7.32 10.85
C PHE A 125 19.92 -6.07 10.01
N ALA A 126 18.94 -5.62 9.21
CA ALA A 126 19.05 -4.40 8.43
C ALA A 126 19.26 -3.17 9.33
N ALA A 127 18.49 -3.06 10.42
CA ALA A 127 18.66 -1.98 11.39
C ALA A 127 20.05 -2.03 12.07
N ASN A 128 20.57 -3.23 12.31
CA ASN A 128 21.91 -3.40 12.88
C ASN A 128 22.99 -2.91 11.91
N VAL A 129 22.97 -3.36 10.66
CA VAL A 129 23.93 -2.97 9.63
C VAL A 129 23.90 -1.46 9.35
N LEU A 130 22.70 -0.88 9.29
CA LEU A 130 22.49 0.52 8.92
C LEU A 130 22.77 1.49 10.07
N PHE A 131 22.43 1.14 11.32
CA PHE A 131 22.42 2.11 12.42
C PHE A 131 23.28 1.70 13.60
N PHE A 132 23.10 0.48 14.12
CA PHE A 132 23.63 0.16 15.44
C PHE A 132 25.02 -0.47 15.44
N ARG A 133 25.46 -1.07 14.32
CA ARG A 133 26.77 -1.73 14.13
C ARG A 133 27.23 -2.51 15.37
N LEU A 134 26.37 -3.39 15.91
CA LEU A 134 26.74 -4.14 17.11
C LEU A 134 27.77 -5.23 16.79
N SER A 135 28.58 -5.56 17.78
CA SER A 135 29.45 -6.75 17.77
C SER A 135 28.65 -8.04 17.59
N PHE A 136 29.34 -9.11 17.17
CA PHE A 136 28.74 -10.39 16.77
C PHE A 136 27.87 -11.02 17.87
N PHE A 137 28.35 -11.05 19.12
CA PHE A 137 27.65 -11.69 20.24
C PHE A 137 26.29 -11.03 20.56
N PRO A 138 26.19 -9.71 20.77
CA PRO A 138 24.89 -9.08 21.00
C PRO A 138 24.01 -9.10 19.75
N LEU A 139 24.57 -9.08 18.53
CA LEU A 139 23.78 -9.26 17.31
C LEU A 139 23.04 -10.60 17.33
N MET A 140 23.73 -11.70 17.60
CA MET A 140 23.10 -13.03 17.69
C MET A 140 21.99 -13.09 18.76
N PHE A 141 22.24 -12.54 19.94
CA PHE A 141 21.22 -12.48 21.00
C PHE A 141 19.98 -11.70 20.57
N THR A 142 20.16 -10.57 19.88
CA THR A 142 19.04 -9.76 19.38
C THR A 142 18.29 -10.42 18.23
N LEU A 143 18.97 -11.15 17.35
CA LEU A 143 18.31 -11.93 16.30
C LEU A 143 17.48 -13.07 16.87
N LEU A 144 17.94 -13.73 17.93
CA LEU A 144 17.15 -14.75 18.64
C LEU A 144 15.90 -14.12 19.27
N GLY A 145 16.04 -12.98 19.94
CA GLY A 145 14.91 -12.21 20.47
C GLY A 145 13.94 -11.76 19.37
N ALA A 146 14.46 -11.34 18.21
CA ALA A 146 13.66 -10.95 17.05
C ALA A 146 12.91 -12.14 16.45
N ALA A 147 13.55 -13.30 16.32
CA ALA A 147 12.91 -14.52 15.83
C ALA A 147 11.78 -14.95 16.76
N MET A 148 12.03 -14.96 18.08
CA MET A 148 11.04 -15.33 19.09
C MET A 148 9.85 -14.36 19.11
N SER A 149 10.12 -13.05 19.14
CA SER A 149 9.05 -12.03 19.07
C SER A 149 8.30 -12.08 17.74
N GLY A 150 9.02 -12.29 16.64
CA GLY A 150 8.43 -12.44 15.30
C GLY A 150 7.49 -13.63 15.23
N ALA A 151 7.88 -14.79 15.79
CA ALA A 151 7.02 -15.97 15.85
C ALA A 151 5.72 -15.70 16.63
N ILE A 152 5.82 -15.04 17.80
CA ILE A 152 4.65 -14.63 18.59
C ILE A 152 3.75 -13.69 17.79
N GLY A 153 4.33 -12.69 17.13
CA GLY A 153 3.59 -11.77 16.24
C GLY A 153 2.85 -12.50 15.12
N GLY A 154 3.44 -13.55 14.56
CA GLY A 154 2.79 -14.38 13.53
C GLY A 154 1.61 -15.18 14.06
N VAL A 155 1.70 -15.69 15.30
CA VAL A 155 0.56 -16.34 15.97
C VAL A 155 -0.59 -15.34 16.16
N ILE A 156 -0.28 -14.14 16.64
CA ILE A 156 -1.27 -13.07 16.83
C ILE A 156 -1.90 -12.67 15.48
N ALA A 157 -1.11 -12.52 14.42
CA ALA A 157 -1.63 -12.22 13.08
C ALA A 157 -2.60 -13.30 12.58
N ASN A 158 -2.29 -14.58 12.81
CA ASN A 158 -3.19 -15.66 12.41
C ASN A 158 -4.50 -15.64 13.21
N PHE A 159 -4.46 -15.32 14.50
CA PHE A 159 -5.68 -15.11 15.30
C PHE A 159 -6.49 -13.92 14.79
N ALA A 160 -5.85 -12.79 14.50
CA ALA A 160 -6.50 -11.62 13.91
C ALA A 160 -7.14 -11.96 12.56
N PHE A 161 -6.44 -12.70 11.70
CA PHE A 161 -6.96 -13.18 10.43
C PHE A 161 -8.17 -14.11 10.60
N ALA A 162 -8.10 -15.06 11.53
CA ALA A 162 -9.20 -15.96 11.84
C ALA A 162 -10.44 -15.19 12.34
N MET A 163 -10.24 -14.16 13.16
CA MET A 163 -11.31 -13.29 13.64
C MET A 163 -11.93 -12.47 12.50
N ALA A 164 -11.10 -11.88 11.62
CA ALA A 164 -11.56 -11.16 10.43
C ALA A 164 -12.34 -12.05 9.45
N LYS A 165 -11.99 -13.34 9.38
CA LYS A 165 -12.74 -14.32 8.57
C LYS A 165 -14.11 -14.62 9.17
N LYS A 166 -14.23 -14.70 10.50
CA LYS A 166 -15.49 -14.95 11.22
C LYS A 166 -16.48 -13.79 11.11
N THR A 167 -16.00 -12.55 11.12
CA THR A 167 -16.83 -11.34 10.99
C THR A 167 -17.39 -11.10 9.58
N GLY A 168 -17.07 -11.96 8.61
CA GLY A 168 -17.70 -11.92 7.28
C GLY A 168 -17.13 -10.87 6.32
N LEU A 169 -16.09 -10.11 6.71
CA LEU A 169 -15.38 -9.14 5.85
C LEU A 169 -14.89 -9.75 4.52
N LEU A 170 -14.63 -11.05 4.50
CA LEU A 170 -14.19 -11.80 3.31
C LEU A 170 -15.35 -12.39 2.47
N LYS A 171 -16.59 -12.46 2.99
CA LYS A 171 -17.75 -12.97 2.22
C LYS A 171 -18.16 -12.04 1.07
N LEU A 172 -17.86 -10.74 1.16
CA LEU A 172 -18.09 -9.77 0.08
C LEU A 172 -17.30 -10.11 -1.21
N LYS A 173 -16.19 -10.86 -1.11
CA LYS A 173 -15.37 -11.27 -2.27
C LYS A 173 -15.96 -12.45 -3.04
N LYS A 174 -16.82 -13.28 -2.43
CA LYS A 174 -17.37 -14.50 -3.04
C LYS A 174 -18.64 -14.28 -3.88
N GLY A 175 -19.23 -13.08 -3.84
CA GLY A 175 -20.49 -12.75 -4.52
C GLY A 175 -20.37 -12.30 -5.99
N LYS A 176 -19.17 -12.25 -6.60
CA LYS A 176 -18.98 -11.77 -7.98
C LYS A 176 -18.08 -12.66 -8.84
N ALA A 177 -18.34 -13.97 -8.84
CA ALA A 177 -17.81 -14.86 -9.85
C ALA A 177 -18.87 -15.90 -10.25
N LYS A 178 -19.93 -15.44 -10.92
CA LYS A 178 -20.66 -16.33 -11.83
C LYS A 178 -19.79 -16.45 -13.08
N PRO A 179 -19.36 -17.66 -13.50
CA PRO A 179 -18.72 -17.82 -14.80
C PRO A 179 -19.70 -17.29 -15.84
N ARG A 180 -19.24 -16.42 -16.75
CA ARG A 180 -20.01 -16.08 -17.94
C ARG A 180 -20.02 -17.34 -18.81
N THR A 181 -21.02 -18.20 -18.62
CA THR A 181 -21.32 -19.38 -19.46
C THR A 181 -22.27 -19.05 -20.60
N GLU A 182 -22.60 -17.78 -20.81
CA GLU A 182 -23.34 -17.39 -22.01
C GLU A 182 -22.36 -17.30 -23.18
N PRO A 183 -22.61 -18.05 -24.27
CA PRO A 183 -21.83 -17.91 -25.50
C PRO A 183 -21.83 -16.44 -25.91
N ILE A 184 -20.67 -15.96 -26.36
CA ILE A 184 -20.59 -14.66 -27.01
C ILE A 184 -21.58 -14.72 -28.18
N PRO A 185 -22.59 -13.83 -28.26
CA PRO A 185 -23.43 -13.76 -29.45
C PRO A 185 -22.47 -13.42 -30.60
N VAL A 186 -22.21 -14.39 -31.45
CA VAL A 186 -21.59 -14.15 -32.74
C VAL A 186 -22.64 -13.33 -33.48
N ALA A 187 -22.38 -12.05 -33.67
CA ALA A 187 -23.25 -11.22 -34.50
C ALA A 187 -23.32 -11.88 -35.86
N ASP A 188 -24.50 -12.40 -36.21
CA ASP A 188 -24.79 -12.88 -37.56
C ASP A 188 -24.50 -11.71 -38.51
N ALA A 189 -23.54 -11.93 -39.41
CA ALA A 189 -23.09 -10.96 -40.39
C ALA A 189 -24.13 -10.81 -41.52
N GLN A 190 -25.38 -10.50 -41.18
CA GLN A 190 -26.51 -10.36 -42.11
C GLN A 190 -27.69 -9.65 -41.43
N SER A 191 -27.59 -8.32 -41.23
CA SER A 191 -28.73 -7.37 -41.13
C SER A 191 -28.25 -5.96 -40.71
N ALA A 192 -27.18 -5.46 -41.33
CA ALA A 192 -26.92 -4.03 -41.28
C ALA A 192 -27.87 -3.35 -42.30
N ASP A 193 -28.94 -2.76 -41.78
CA ASP A 193 -29.78 -1.80 -42.51
C ASP A 193 -28.91 -0.69 -43.14
N PRO A 194 -29.33 -0.09 -44.27
CA PRO A 194 -28.54 0.93 -44.93
C PRO A 194 -28.35 2.15 -44.02
N VAL A 195 -27.10 2.59 -43.91
CA VAL A 195 -26.68 3.83 -43.26
C VAL A 195 -27.50 5.02 -43.83
N PRO A 196 -28.12 5.88 -43.00
CA PRO A 196 -28.82 7.06 -43.50
C PRO A 196 -27.85 8.00 -44.20
N ALA A 197 -28.18 8.38 -45.43
CA ALA A 197 -27.40 9.29 -46.25
C ALA A 197 -27.22 10.66 -45.58
N ALA A 198 -26.03 11.22 -45.75
CA ALA A 198 -25.61 12.50 -45.22
C ALA A 198 -26.52 13.66 -45.64
N ASP A 199 -26.97 14.43 -44.65
CA ASP A 199 -27.76 15.64 -44.84
C ASP A 199 -26.85 16.76 -45.38
N THR A 200 -26.98 17.03 -46.68
CA THR A 200 -26.10 17.91 -47.48
C THR A 200 -26.51 19.39 -47.41
N GLN A 201 -27.33 19.81 -46.44
CA GLN A 201 -28.02 21.11 -46.49
C GLN A 201 -27.71 22.13 -45.37
N ARG A 202 -26.64 22.01 -44.60
CA ARG A 202 -26.26 23.09 -43.64
C ARG A 202 -24.83 23.59 -43.74
N THR A 203 -24.16 23.32 -44.86
CA THR A 203 -22.90 23.96 -45.27
C THR A 203 -23.12 25.34 -45.91
N GLU A 204 -24.37 25.79 -46.07
CA GLU A 204 -24.72 27.08 -46.69
C GLU A 204 -24.80 28.25 -45.69
N ALA A 205 -24.62 28.02 -44.39
CA ALA A 205 -24.65 29.08 -43.37
C ALA A 205 -23.31 29.82 -43.16
N LEU A 206 -22.28 29.52 -43.97
CA LEU A 206 -20.93 30.10 -43.81
C LEU A 206 -20.42 30.88 -45.03
N GLY A 207 -21.28 31.21 -46.00
CA GLY A 207 -20.85 31.69 -47.32
C GLY A 207 -21.56 32.91 -47.92
N SER A 208 -22.11 33.82 -47.10
CA SER A 208 -22.68 35.11 -47.56
C SER A 208 -22.88 35.98 -46.32
N VAL A 209 -22.17 37.08 -46.06
CA VAL A 209 -22.12 38.34 -46.81
C VAL A 209 -20.84 39.11 -46.40
N ARG A 210 -20.08 39.54 -47.40
CA ARG A 210 -19.10 40.65 -47.35
C ARG A 210 -19.91 41.95 -47.39
N GLU A 211 -19.64 42.93 -46.53
CA GLU A 211 -19.47 44.37 -46.85
C GLU A 211 -18.73 45.09 -45.69
N THR A 212 -17.71 45.86 -46.05
CA THR A 212 -17.01 46.94 -45.29
C THR A 212 -17.37 48.28 -45.99
N PRO A 213 -16.96 49.49 -45.56
CA PRO A 213 -16.59 50.08 -44.25
C PRO A 213 -17.25 51.48 -44.00
N GLN A 214 -17.33 51.97 -42.74
CA GLN A 214 -17.41 53.41 -42.37
C GLN A 214 -16.80 53.54 -40.96
N GLU A 215 -15.62 54.14 -40.73
CA GLU A 215 -15.19 55.55 -40.76
C GLU A 215 -15.73 56.41 -39.60
N THR A 216 -14.83 57.25 -39.06
CA THR A 216 -14.99 58.33 -38.04
C THR A 216 -15.07 57.86 -36.58
N SER A 217 -14.09 58.04 -35.68
CA SER A 217 -13.20 59.16 -35.26
C SER A 217 -13.62 59.69 -33.89
N GLU A 218 -12.61 60.19 -33.17
CA GLU A 218 -12.65 60.97 -31.91
C GLU A 218 -12.65 60.14 -30.61
N ASP A 219 -11.54 60.07 -29.87
CA ASP A 219 -10.75 61.11 -29.15
C ASP A 219 -11.10 61.04 -27.66
N ASN A 220 -10.15 60.66 -26.80
CA ASN A 220 -9.37 61.66 -26.05
C ASN A 220 -8.60 61.05 -24.86
N THR A 221 -7.31 61.42 -24.79
CA THR A 221 -6.47 61.73 -23.59
C THR A 221 -6.34 60.71 -22.46
N ASP A 222 -5.12 60.21 -22.22
CA ASP A 222 -4.16 60.70 -21.19
C ASP A 222 -4.62 60.34 -19.76
N GLU A 223 -3.84 59.68 -18.92
CA GLU A 223 -2.72 60.34 -18.25
C GLU A 223 -1.81 59.31 -17.53
N LYS A 224 -0.51 59.40 -17.80
CA LYS A 224 0.56 58.98 -16.89
C LYS A 224 0.58 59.93 -15.69
N THR A 225 0.60 59.41 -14.46
CA THR A 225 1.49 59.89 -13.36
C THR A 225 1.25 59.02 -12.10
N ALA A 226 2.28 58.36 -11.59
CA ALA A 226 3.10 58.75 -10.43
C ALA A 226 2.58 58.19 -9.09
N GLY A 227 3.46 57.47 -8.40
CA GLY A 227 3.23 56.87 -7.08
C GLY A 227 4.18 55.70 -6.84
#